data_AF-A0A2V9KMN5-F1
#
_entry.id   AF-A0A2V9KMN5-F1
#
_cell.length_a   1.000
_cell.length_b   1.000
_cell.length_c   1.000
_cell.angle_alpha   90.00
_cell.angle_beta   90.00
_cell.angle_gamma   90.00
#
_symmetry.space_group_name_H-M   'P 1'
#
loop_
_entity.id
_entity.type
_entity.pdbx_description
1 polymer ?
#
loop_
_entity_poly.entity_id
_entity_poly.type
_entity_poly.pdbx_seq_one_letter_code
_entity_poly.pdbx_strand_id
1 'polypeptide(L)'
;MARSEFGTLIARNHDQIEELRKLGERDYFEFTLTHNKLQKVAGLGLTLKSTNVKHHQYSLMLNADDMNILKKNRTANEPIFFYSAGSKRPFELTVNSVQSGQVKGYVSIPKGVKSEVASRGTGGR
;
A
#
# COMPACT_ATOMS: atom_id res chain seq x y z
N MET A 1 2.87 11.99 13.39
CA MET A 1 2.44 10.66 12.91
C MET A 1 1.15 10.26 13.61
N ALA A 2 0.26 9.52 12.96
CA ALA A 2 -0.92 8.92 13.61
C ALA A 2 -0.63 7.45 13.97
N ARG A 3 -1.41 6.84 14.87
CA ARG A 3 -1.30 5.41 15.21
C ARG A 3 -2.44 4.62 14.58
N SER A 4 -2.11 3.46 14.05
CA SER A 4 -3.03 2.47 13.51
C SER A 4 -3.60 1.57 14.61
N GLU A 5 -4.64 0.82 14.26
CA GLU A 5 -5.34 -0.19 15.09
C GLU A 5 -4.38 -1.23 15.68
N PHE A 6 -3.30 -1.53 14.95
CA PHE A 6 -2.25 -2.49 15.35
C PHE A 6 -1.00 -1.80 15.93
N GLY A 7 -1.10 -0.53 16.34
CA GLY A 7 -0.01 0.22 16.94
C GLY A 7 1.08 0.67 15.95
N THR A 8 0.92 0.40 14.65
CA THR A 8 1.84 0.89 13.62
C THR A 8 1.68 2.38 13.40
N LEU A 9 2.79 3.07 13.19
CA LEU A 9 2.80 4.50 12.92
C LEU A 9 2.43 4.74 11.45
N ILE A 10 1.52 5.68 11.22
CA ILE A 10 1.03 6.08 9.90
C ILE A 10 1.85 7.28 9.42
N ALA A 11 2.59 7.07 8.32
CA ALA A 11 3.40 8.09 7.69
C ALA A 11 2.59 8.93 6.70
N ARG A 12 2.73 10.25 6.78
CA ARG A 12 2.02 11.19 5.90
C ARG A 12 2.86 11.69 4.73
N ASN A 13 4.17 11.49 4.79
CA ASN A 13 5.13 11.92 3.77
C ASN A 13 6.32 10.95 3.72
N HIS A 14 7.20 11.17 2.74
CA HIS A 14 8.38 10.36 2.50
C HIS A 14 9.32 10.31 3.73
N ASP A 15 9.61 11.45 4.35
CA ASP A 15 10.51 11.51 5.52
C ASP A 15 10.04 10.61 6.66
N GLN A 16 8.72 10.61 6.93
CA GLN A 16 8.14 9.74 7.94
C GLN A 16 8.22 8.27 7.55
N ILE A 17 8.13 7.93 6.25
CA ILE A 17 8.32 6.55 5.78
C ILE A 17 9.77 6.10 6.03
N GLU A 18 10.75 6.98 5.82
CA GLU A 18 12.16 6.69 6.14
C GLU A 18 12.36 6.44 7.64
N GLU A 19 11.71 7.23 8.51
CA GLU A 19 11.72 6.98 9.96
C GLU A 19 11.12 5.61 10.31
N LEU A 20 10.02 5.21 9.67
CA LEU A 20 9.43 3.88 9.88
C LEU A 20 10.36 2.76 9.40
N ARG A 21 11.08 2.97 8.29
CA ARG A 21 12.03 1.98 7.77
C ARG A 21 13.20 1.77 8.74
N LYS A 22 13.63 2.82 9.45
CA LYS A 22 14.68 2.74 10.49
C LYS A 22 14.27 1.92 11.71
N LEU A 23 12.97 1.86 12.03
CA LEU A 23 12.47 0.97 13.09
C LEU A 23 12.64 -0.51 12.74
N GLY A 24 12.80 -0.84 11.46
CA GLY A 24 13.26 -2.15 11.00
C GLY A 24 12.25 -3.29 11.11
N GLU A 25 11.04 -3.05 11.62
CA GLU A 25 9.97 -4.05 11.81
C GLU A 25 9.28 -4.47 10.50
N ARG A 26 9.28 -3.59 9.49
CA ARG A 26 8.50 -3.73 8.24
C ARG A 26 9.26 -3.16 7.05
N ASP A 27 8.99 -3.68 5.86
CA ASP A 27 9.48 -3.14 4.59
C ASP A 27 8.41 -2.24 3.97
N TYR A 28 8.80 -1.02 3.58
CA TYR A 28 7.88 0.02 3.09
C TYR A 28 8.11 0.31 1.60
N PHE A 29 7.06 0.17 0.79
CA PHE A 29 7.07 0.36 -0.65
C PHE A 29 6.14 1.51 -1.03
N GLU A 30 6.71 2.64 -1.45
CA GLU A 30 5.95 3.79 -1.92
C GLU A 30 5.38 3.57 -3.33
N PHE A 31 4.24 4.20 -3.61
CA PHE A 31 3.58 4.13 -4.91
C PHE A 31 2.86 5.42 -5.28
N THR A 32 2.59 5.58 -6.59
CA THR A 32 1.78 6.66 -7.15
C THR A 32 0.84 6.09 -8.20
N LEU A 33 -0.43 5.87 -7.86
CA LEU A 33 -1.39 5.30 -8.80
C LEU A 33 -2.02 6.40 -9.64
N THR A 34 -2.13 6.16 -10.94
CA THR A 34 -2.91 6.99 -11.87
C THR A 34 -4.20 6.27 -12.22
N HIS A 35 -5.27 7.03 -12.45
CA HIS A 35 -6.60 6.51 -12.76
C HIS A 35 -6.56 5.46 -13.89
N ASN A 36 -7.19 4.30 -13.64
CA ASN A 36 -7.27 3.15 -14.53
C ASN A 36 -5.94 2.57 -15.02
N LYS A 37 -4.81 2.87 -14.37
CA LYS A 37 -3.52 2.21 -14.63
C LYS A 37 -3.21 1.19 -13.55
N LEU A 38 -2.83 -0.03 -13.98
CA LEU A 38 -2.34 -1.07 -13.09
C LEU A 38 -0.89 -0.76 -12.71
N GLN A 39 -0.60 -0.77 -11.41
CA GLN A 39 0.76 -0.68 -10.88
C GLN A 39 1.03 -1.88 -9.98
N LYS A 40 2.19 -2.53 -10.17
CA LYS A 40 2.63 -3.62 -9.30
C LYS A 40 3.50 -3.05 -8.17
N VAL A 41 3.15 -3.35 -6.91
CA VAL A 41 3.85 -2.85 -5.72
C VAL A 41 3.91 -3.97 -4.69
N ALA A 42 5.11 -4.34 -4.22
CA ALA A 42 5.31 -5.42 -3.24
C ALA A 42 4.65 -6.78 -3.63
N GLY A 43 4.49 -7.04 -4.93
CA GLY A 43 3.81 -8.23 -5.45
C GLY A 43 2.30 -8.10 -5.61
N LEU A 44 1.73 -6.94 -5.29
CA LEU A 44 0.30 -6.65 -5.40
C LEU A 44 0.02 -5.84 -6.66
N GLY A 45 -1.09 -6.11 -7.35
CA GLY A 45 -1.61 -5.26 -8.42
C GLY A 45 -2.58 -4.21 -7.86
N LEU A 46 -2.24 -2.94 -8.00
CA LEU A 46 -3.06 -1.82 -7.54
C LEU A 46 -3.57 -1.03 -8.75
N THR A 47 -4.88 -0.81 -8.80
CA THR A 47 -5.50 0.03 -9.84
C THR A 47 -6.42 1.06 -9.21
N LEU A 48 -6.14 2.34 -9.43
CA LEU A 48 -7.03 3.43 -9.00
C LEU A 48 -8.29 3.46 -9.86
N LYS A 49 -9.46 3.42 -9.23
CA LYS A 49 -10.78 3.41 -9.89
C LYS A 49 -11.50 4.74 -9.83
N SER A 50 -11.36 5.48 -8.73
CA SER A 50 -11.92 6.83 -8.62
C SER A 50 -11.26 7.61 -7.50
N THR A 51 -11.35 8.94 -7.58
CA THR A 51 -10.89 9.88 -6.57
C THR A 51 -11.98 10.91 -6.30
N ASN A 52 -12.24 11.21 -5.04
CA ASN A 52 -13.08 12.30 -4.61
C ASN A 52 -12.24 13.23 -3.72
N VAL A 53 -11.60 14.21 -4.36
CA VAL A 53 -10.66 15.13 -3.71
C VAL A 53 -11.34 15.95 -2.61
N LYS A 54 -12.59 16.38 -2.83
CA LYS A 54 -13.36 17.18 -1.85
C LYS A 54 -13.57 16.44 -0.53
N HIS A 55 -13.72 15.12 -0.58
CA HIS A 55 -13.95 14.28 0.58
C HIS A 55 -12.70 13.49 1.01
N HIS A 56 -11.54 13.76 0.40
CA HIS A 56 -10.30 13.00 0.61
C HIS A 56 -10.50 11.47 0.49
N GLN A 57 -11.34 11.06 -0.46
CA GLN A 57 -11.71 9.66 -0.67
C GLN A 57 -11.15 9.11 -1.98
N TYR A 58 -10.94 7.80 -2.01
CA TYR A 58 -10.51 7.07 -3.21
C TYR A 58 -11.16 5.70 -3.27
N SER A 59 -11.26 5.16 -4.49
CA SER A 59 -11.58 3.75 -4.70
C SER A 59 -10.47 3.07 -5.47
N LEU A 60 -10.02 1.91 -5.02
CA LEU A 60 -8.99 1.12 -5.70
C LEU A 60 -9.39 -0.34 -5.81
N MET A 61 -8.81 -1.01 -6.80
CA MET A 61 -8.86 -2.45 -6.97
C MET A 61 -7.50 -3.01 -6.58
N LEU A 62 -7.49 -3.88 -5.57
CA LEU A 62 -6.34 -4.63 -5.11
C LEU A 62 -6.41 -6.04 -5.69
N ASN A 63 -5.34 -6.46 -6.34
CA ASN A 63 -5.16 -7.78 -6.94
C ASN A 63 -4.01 -8.41 -6.14
N ALA A 64 -4.30 -9.43 -5.35
CA ALA A 64 -3.32 -10.11 -4.51
C ALA A 64 -3.50 -11.61 -4.67
N ASP A 65 -2.46 -12.30 -5.15
CA ASP A 65 -2.54 -13.72 -5.49
C ASP A 65 -3.70 -13.99 -6.47
N ASP A 66 -4.70 -14.78 -6.09
CA ASP A 66 -5.91 -15.06 -6.89
C ASP A 66 -7.13 -14.21 -6.51
N MET A 67 -6.96 -13.22 -5.62
CA MET A 67 -8.05 -12.39 -5.12
C MET A 67 -8.08 -11.00 -5.75
N ASN A 68 -9.28 -10.59 -6.19
CA ASN A 68 -9.58 -9.24 -6.63
C ASN A 68 -10.51 -8.54 -5.63
N ILE A 69 -9.98 -7.57 -4.90
CA ILE A 69 -10.67 -6.87 -3.83
C ILE A 69 -10.89 -5.41 -4.23
N LEU A 70 -12.15 -5.04 -4.39
CA LEU A 70 -12.54 -3.65 -4.64
C LEU A 70 -12.75 -2.91 -3.32
N LYS A 71 -11.90 -1.92 -3.04
CA LYS A 71 -12.05 -1.01 -1.91
C LYS A 71 -12.68 0.28 -2.42
N LYS A 72 -13.96 0.50 -2.11
CA LYS A 72 -14.71 1.72 -2.53
C LYS A 72 -14.69 2.78 -1.43
N ASN A 73 -14.65 4.05 -1.84
CA ASN A 73 -14.84 5.25 -1.01
C ASN A 73 -14.03 5.26 0.29
N ARG A 74 -12.77 4.83 0.23
CA ARG A 74 -11.85 4.81 1.38
C ARG A 74 -11.29 6.19 1.64
N THR A 75 -11.10 6.52 2.90
CA THR A 75 -10.55 7.80 3.32
C THR A 75 -9.03 7.76 3.28
N ALA A 76 -8.39 8.87 2.91
CA ALA A 76 -6.94 9.01 3.01
C ALA A 76 -6.47 8.90 4.47
N ASN A 77 -5.24 8.44 4.67
CA ASN A 77 -4.60 8.17 5.96
C ASN A 77 -5.29 7.08 6.79
N GLU A 78 -6.16 6.28 6.17
CA GLU A 78 -6.74 5.08 6.77
C GLU A 78 -5.94 3.85 6.29
N PRO A 79 -5.30 3.10 7.20
CA PRO A 79 -4.58 1.89 6.85
C PRO A 79 -5.58 0.77 6.52
N ILE A 80 -5.35 0.11 5.38
CA ILE A 80 -6.12 -1.06 4.96
C ILE A 80 -5.29 -2.30 5.23
N PHE A 81 -5.80 -3.15 6.11
CA PHE A 81 -5.20 -4.42 6.45
C PHE A 81 -5.72 -5.55 5.56
N PHE A 82 -4.82 -6.41 5.09
CA PHE A 82 -5.16 -7.64 4.39
C PHE A 82 -4.06 -8.68 4.56
N TYR A 83 -4.41 -9.94 4.35
CA TYR A 83 -3.46 -11.04 4.37
C TYR A 83 -3.19 -11.48 2.92
N SER A 84 -1.93 -11.77 2.61
CA SER A 84 -1.51 -12.45 1.38
C SER A 84 -0.97 -13.83 1.76
N ALA A 85 -1.01 -14.79 0.83
CA ALA A 85 -0.76 -16.19 1.11
C ALA A 85 0.59 -16.40 1.83
N GLY A 86 0.55 -17.10 2.96
CA GLY A 86 1.74 -17.45 3.76
C GLY A 86 2.17 -16.42 4.82
N SER A 87 1.57 -15.22 4.88
CA SER A 87 1.94 -14.23 5.89
C SER A 87 1.17 -14.39 7.21
N LYS A 88 1.89 -14.54 8.33
CA LYS A 88 1.31 -14.55 9.70
C LYS A 88 0.93 -13.16 10.21
N ARG A 89 1.48 -12.10 9.62
CA ARG A 89 1.20 -10.70 9.97
C ARG A 89 0.52 -10.01 8.77
N PRO A 90 -0.45 -9.11 8.97
CA PRO A 90 -1.15 -8.48 7.87
C PRO A 90 -0.26 -7.50 7.12
N PHE A 91 -0.48 -7.38 5.81
CA PHE A 91 0.03 -6.30 4.98
C PHE A 91 -0.81 -5.06 5.26
N GLU A 92 -0.20 -3.88 5.15
CA GLU A 92 -0.90 -2.61 5.26
C GLU A 92 -0.76 -1.84 3.97
N LEU A 93 -1.85 -1.28 3.48
CA LEU A 93 -1.85 -0.27 2.42
C LEU A 93 -2.39 1.03 2.98
N THR A 94 -1.63 2.12 2.81
CA THR A 94 -2.08 3.46 3.21
C THR A 94 -1.93 4.41 2.04
N VAL A 95 -3.02 5.13 1.72
CA VAL A 95 -2.99 6.27 0.81
C VAL A 95 -2.93 7.54 1.65
N ASN A 96 -1.86 8.33 1.52
CA ASN A 96 -1.66 9.56 2.29
C ASN A 96 -1.95 10.83 1.50
N SER A 97 -2.06 10.74 0.16
CA SER A 97 -2.40 11.87 -0.71
C SER A 97 -3.43 11.47 -1.77
N VAL A 98 -4.48 12.27 -1.91
CA VAL A 98 -5.52 12.11 -2.93
C VAL A 98 -5.56 13.38 -3.79
N GLN A 99 -5.40 13.20 -5.09
CA GLN A 99 -5.43 14.25 -6.11
C GLN A 99 -6.43 13.86 -7.20
N SER A 100 -6.71 14.77 -8.14
CA SER A 100 -7.61 14.46 -9.25
C SER A 100 -7.00 13.38 -10.14
N GLY A 101 -7.60 12.19 -10.16
CA GLY A 101 -7.15 11.07 -10.99
C GLY A 101 -5.82 10.45 -10.56
N GLN A 102 -5.29 10.79 -9.39
CA GLN A 102 -4.03 10.27 -8.88
C GLN A 102 -4.07 10.12 -7.35
N VAL A 103 -3.41 9.09 -6.82
CA VAL A 103 -3.17 8.94 -5.38
C VAL A 103 -1.73 8.56 -5.10
N LYS A 104 -1.21 8.95 -3.93
CA LYS A 104 0.09 8.52 -3.42
C LYS A 104 -0.08 7.80 -2.10
N GLY A 105 0.79 6.84 -1.84
CA GLY A 105 0.72 6.01 -0.66
C GLY A 105 1.89 5.06 -0.55
N TYR A 106 1.76 4.12 0.36
CA TYR A 106 2.75 3.07 0.57
C TYR A 106 2.09 1.77 1.00
N VAL A 107 2.79 0.67 0.74
CA VAL A 107 2.48 -0.66 1.26
C VAL A 107 3.54 -1.02 2.28
N SER A 108 3.12 -1.43 3.48
CA SER A 108 4.01 -1.96 4.51
C SER A 108 3.81 -3.48 4.62
N ILE A 109 4.89 -4.24 4.42
CA ILE A 109 4.87 -5.70 4.56
C ILE A 109 5.70 -6.11 5.79
N PRO A 110 5.30 -7.17 6.50
CA PRO A 110 6.09 -7.68 7.61
C PRO A 110 7.46 -8.16 7.14
N LYS A 111 8.53 -7.83 7.88
CA LYS A 111 9.85 -8.37 7.57
C LYS A 111 9.86 -9.90 7.62
N GLY A 112 10.67 -10.50 6.74
CA GLY A 112 10.82 -11.95 6.64
C GLY A 112 9.75 -12.63 5.79
N VAL A 113 8.68 -11.92 5.39
CA VAL A 113 7.80 -12.35 4.31
C VAL A 113 8.50 -12.01 3.00
N LYS A 114 9.13 -13.00 2.38
CA LYS A 114 9.53 -12.88 0.99
C LYS A 114 8.23 -12.84 0.18
N SER A 115 7.82 -11.65 -0.27
CA SER A 115 6.86 -11.57 -1.37
C SER A 115 7.50 -12.33 -2.52
N GLU A 116 7.00 -13.52 -2.84
CA GLU A 116 7.59 -14.41 -3.85
C GLU A 116 7.70 -13.69 -5.21
N VAL A 117 6.88 -12.66 -5.41
CA VAL A 117 6.86 -11.77 -6.56
C VAL A 117 7.97 -10.71 -6.57
N ALA A 118 8.51 -10.28 -5.41
CA ALA A 118 9.64 -9.35 -5.35
C ALA A 118 10.96 -10.02 -5.77
N SER A 119 11.08 -11.34 -5.62
CA SER A 119 12.24 -12.14 -6.03
C SER A 119 12.33 -12.36 -7.55
N ARG A 120 11.25 -12.12 -8.32
CA ARG A 120 11.24 -12.28 -9.78
C ARG A 120 11.73 -11.05 -10.56
N GLY A 121 12.09 -9.96 -9.89
CA GLY A 121 12.51 -8.70 -10.52
C GLY A 121 14.02 -8.48 -10.67
N THR A 122 14.87 -9.28 -10.04
CA THR A 122 16.33 -9.09 -10.06
C THR A 122 17.04 -10.42 -10.05
N GLY A 123 17.27 -10.97 -11.23
CA GLY A 123 18.01 -12.21 -11.46
C GLY A 123 18.34 -12.37 -12.94
N GLY A 124 18.95 -11.34 -13.52
CA GLY A 124 19.44 -11.36 -14.89
C GLY A 124 20.85 -10.78 -14.94
N ARG A 125 21.84 -11.64 -14.70
CA ARG A 125 23.21 -11.49 -15.15
C ARG A 125 23.84 -12.87 -15.24
#